data_AF-A0A2V1CYS8-F1
#
_entry.id   AF-A0A2V1CYS8-F1
#
_cell.length_a   1.000
_cell.length_b   1.000
_cell.length_c   1.000
_cell.angle_alpha   90.00
_cell.angle_beta   90.00
_cell.angle_gamma   90.00
#
_symmetry.space_group_name_H-M   'P 1'
#
loop_
_entity.id
_entity.type
_entity.pdbx_description
1 polymer ?
#
loop_
_entity_poly.entity_id
_entity_poly.type
_entity_poly.pdbx_seq_one_letter_code
_entity_poly.pdbx_strand_id
1 'polypeptide(L)'
;MDRTPDPPVNTGDSCHLFRLPQELRDQIYREVLYRPQGVSCLTLDCGATKFCRRRLVRPHRRLLDWLLRRPNLNLAVERAPITAYTITLDRIRKHPQHLTFARAENNQLKYVCRRLCYETRGLDLRCNRIFVTDTISSSAIRQSVLLLHRCSLLRQVTIVSSAEFFTAEYGQRNFTALVAHCSANPTLTVRVNIPYWSQASSYFLLLGLYLLSALRGNGVPMAQLARSTSVTYLADSVSELLATTTTEFPPNLRFAPREETFELDVFQRGLRQSPLWSLPCTRSVIGDATKLAQEWFRDGL
;
A
#
# COMPACT_ATOMS: atom_id res chain seq x y z
N MET A 1 -4.38 -32.68 -23.63
CA MET A 1 -4.31 -31.55 -22.68
C MET A 1 -3.10 -30.72 -23.07
N ASP A 2 -3.32 -29.71 -23.90
CA ASP A 2 -2.29 -28.77 -24.31
C ASP A 2 -1.88 -27.90 -23.12
N ARG A 3 -0.58 -27.91 -22.80
CA ARG A 3 0.01 -26.98 -21.85
C ARG A 3 0.47 -25.77 -22.64
N THR A 4 -0.20 -24.65 -22.45
CA THR A 4 0.29 -23.34 -22.86
C THR A 4 1.68 -23.10 -22.25
N PRO A 5 2.69 -22.73 -23.05
CA PRO A 5 4.01 -22.41 -22.54
C PRO A 5 3.95 -21.12 -21.70
N ASP A 6 4.63 -21.12 -20.55
CA ASP A 6 4.77 -19.94 -19.71
C ASP A 6 5.44 -18.79 -20.51
N PRO A 7 4.99 -17.54 -20.35
CA PRO A 7 5.59 -16.41 -21.04
C PRO A 7 7.04 -16.17 -20.56
N PRO A 8 7.94 -15.70 -21.45
CA PRO A 8 9.34 -15.50 -21.12
C PRO A 8 9.49 -14.41 -20.05
N VAL A 9 10.23 -14.73 -18.99
CA VAL A 9 10.59 -13.79 -17.92
C VAL A 9 11.63 -12.83 -18.48
N ASN A 10 11.28 -11.56 -18.59
CA ASN A 10 12.15 -10.50 -19.11
C ASN A 10 13.23 -10.16 -18.06
N THR A 11 14.48 -10.54 -18.28
CA THR A 11 15.60 -10.43 -17.32
C THR A 11 16.37 -9.10 -17.38
N GLY A 12 15.80 -8.05 -18.01
CA GLY A 12 16.55 -6.84 -18.40
C GLY A 12 16.63 -5.69 -17.39
N ASP A 13 15.77 -5.61 -16.38
CA ASP A 13 15.70 -4.44 -15.48
C ASP A 13 15.39 -4.85 -14.04
N SER A 14 16.38 -5.44 -13.36
CA SER A 14 16.25 -5.74 -11.93
C SER A 14 16.46 -4.46 -11.12
N CYS A 15 15.39 -3.69 -10.92
CA CYS A 15 15.42 -2.50 -10.08
C CYS A 15 15.89 -2.86 -8.65
N HIS A 16 17.08 -2.39 -8.29
CA HIS A 16 17.75 -2.70 -7.02
C HIS A 16 17.03 -2.16 -5.78
N LEU A 17 16.09 -1.22 -5.96
CA LEU A 17 15.24 -0.64 -4.91
C LEU A 17 14.25 -1.64 -4.28
N PHE A 18 14.07 -2.83 -4.86
CA PHE A 18 12.99 -3.76 -4.50
C PHE A 18 13.47 -5.13 -3.98
N ARG A 19 14.70 -5.23 -3.50
CA ARG A 19 15.12 -6.38 -2.68
C ARG A 19 14.72 -6.12 -1.23
N LEU A 20 14.17 -7.15 -0.55
CA LEU A 20 14.02 -7.13 0.91
C LEU A 20 15.31 -6.57 1.54
N PRO A 21 15.22 -5.62 2.48
CA PRO A 21 16.36 -5.12 3.22
C PRO A 21 17.22 -6.29 3.68
N GLN A 22 18.53 -6.14 3.52
CA GLN A 22 19.47 -7.23 3.78
C GLN A 22 19.30 -7.76 5.22
N GLU A 23 18.98 -6.88 6.17
CA GLU A 23 18.75 -7.21 7.57
C GLU A 23 17.58 -8.20 7.77
N LEU A 24 16.49 -8.04 7.02
CA LEU A 24 15.33 -8.94 7.09
C LEU A 24 15.62 -10.29 6.46
N ARG A 25 16.34 -10.30 5.32
CA ARG A 25 16.81 -11.56 4.71
C ARG A 25 17.75 -12.29 5.65
N ASP A 26 18.68 -11.58 6.27
CA ASP A 26 19.64 -12.15 7.22
C ASP A 26 18.97 -12.62 8.50
N GLN A 27 17.90 -11.97 8.99
CA GLN A 27 17.09 -12.48 10.10
C GLN A 27 16.36 -13.78 9.75
N ILE A 28 15.72 -13.83 8.58
CA ILE A 28 15.05 -15.05 8.09
C ILE A 28 16.09 -16.18 7.94
N TYR A 29 17.24 -15.89 7.33
CA TYR A 29 18.32 -16.86 7.20
C TYR A 29 18.92 -17.26 8.55
N ARG A 30 19.09 -16.33 9.50
CA ARG A 30 19.57 -16.62 10.86
C ARG A 30 18.64 -17.58 11.60
N GLU A 31 17.33 -17.36 11.53
CA GLU A 31 16.34 -18.19 12.20
C GLU A 31 16.14 -19.55 11.52
N VAL A 32 16.22 -19.61 10.19
CA VAL A 32 15.97 -20.83 9.40
C VAL A 32 17.23 -21.69 9.23
N LEU A 33 18.40 -21.09 9.00
CA LEU A 33 19.64 -21.80 8.66
C LEU A 33 20.57 -22.03 9.86
N TYR A 34 20.65 -21.10 10.80
CA TYR A 34 21.70 -21.12 11.83
C TYR A 34 21.24 -21.65 13.19
N ARG A 35 19.94 -21.89 13.39
CA ARG A 35 19.49 -22.61 14.58
C ARG A 35 19.65 -24.12 14.36
N PRO A 36 20.36 -24.84 15.26
CA PRO A 36 20.80 -26.23 15.07
C PRO A 36 19.66 -27.25 14.93
N GLN A 37 18.40 -26.82 15.04
CA GLN A 37 17.22 -27.68 15.07
C GLN A 37 16.18 -27.34 13.98
N GLY A 38 16.41 -26.26 13.20
CA GLY A 38 15.47 -25.76 12.19
C GLY A 38 14.09 -25.39 12.75
N VAL A 39 13.13 -25.17 11.85
CA VAL A 39 11.72 -24.89 12.19
C VAL A 39 10.86 -25.99 11.56
N SER A 40 9.93 -26.56 12.33
CA SER A 40 9.01 -27.60 11.82
C SER A 40 7.70 -26.93 11.39
N CYS A 41 7.20 -27.22 10.19
CA CYS A 41 5.85 -26.82 9.80
C CYS A 41 4.88 -27.97 10.12
N LEU A 42 3.84 -27.70 10.90
CA LEU A 42 2.75 -28.64 11.17
C LEU A 42 1.49 -28.10 10.49
N THR A 43 0.89 -28.90 9.62
CA THR A 43 -0.45 -28.64 9.09
C THR A 43 -1.46 -29.28 10.03
N LEU A 44 -2.35 -28.46 10.59
CA LEU A 44 -3.42 -28.91 11.48
C LEU A 44 -4.58 -29.49 10.68
N ASP A 45 -5.44 -30.28 11.32
CA ASP A 45 -6.60 -30.93 10.68
C ASP A 45 -7.61 -29.92 10.09
N CYS A 46 -7.57 -28.66 10.53
CA CYS A 46 -8.35 -27.55 9.98
C CYS A 46 -7.71 -26.87 8.76
N GLY A 47 -6.57 -27.35 8.26
CA GLY A 47 -5.83 -26.78 7.13
C GLY A 47 -4.91 -25.60 7.48
N ALA A 48 -4.93 -25.11 8.73
CA ALA A 48 -4.01 -24.06 9.19
C ALA A 48 -2.59 -24.61 9.38
N THR A 49 -1.57 -23.86 8.95
CA THR A 49 -0.16 -24.20 9.16
C THR A 49 0.41 -23.47 10.38
N LYS A 50 1.06 -24.21 11.28
CA LYS A 50 1.73 -23.68 12.47
C LYS A 50 3.21 -24.03 12.44
N PHE A 51 4.06 -23.00 12.47
CA PHE A 51 5.49 -23.19 12.64
C PHE A 51 5.80 -23.46 14.12
N CYS A 52 6.33 -24.65 14.39
CA CYS A 52 6.70 -25.08 15.73
C CYS A 52 8.21 -25.23 15.80
N ARG A 53 8.80 -24.68 16.87
CA ARG A 53 10.19 -25.02 17.23
C ARG A 53 10.29 -26.54 17.35
N ARG A 54 11.32 -27.12 16.73
CA ARG A 54 11.61 -28.54 16.86
C ARG A 54 12.12 -28.81 18.28
N ARG A 55 11.22 -28.82 19.27
CA ARG A 55 11.55 -29.38 20.58
C ARG A 55 11.87 -30.84 20.33
N LEU A 56 13.09 -31.24 20.64
CA LEU A 56 13.48 -32.63 20.81
C LEU A 56 12.46 -33.28 21.78
N VAL A 57 11.42 -33.91 21.23
CA VAL A 57 10.84 -35.09 21.87
C VAL A 57 11.94 -36.13 21.77
N ARG A 58 12.92 -36.05 22.67
CA ARG A 58 13.76 -37.21 22.91
C ARG A 58 12.79 -38.29 23.37
N PRO A 59 12.61 -39.42 22.66
CA PRO A 59 12.05 -40.58 23.34
C PRO A 59 12.95 -40.77 24.54
N HIS A 60 12.36 -40.73 25.73
CA HIS A 60 13.10 -40.81 26.98
C HIS A 60 13.90 -42.12 26.89
N ARG A 61 15.22 -42.06 26.63
CA ARG A 61 16.05 -43.27 26.40
C ARG A 61 15.93 -44.23 27.58
N ARG A 62 15.69 -43.70 28.79
CA ARG A 62 15.38 -44.52 29.97
C ARG A 62 14.11 -45.34 29.84
N LEU A 63 13.09 -44.93 29.09
CA LEU A 63 11.85 -45.70 28.90
C LEU A 63 12.07 -46.87 27.94
N LEU A 64 12.81 -46.66 26.84
CA LEU A 64 13.19 -47.73 25.91
C LEU A 64 14.20 -48.69 26.53
N ASP A 65 15.20 -48.20 27.27
CA ASP A 65 16.12 -49.05 28.04
C ASP A 65 15.42 -49.78 29.20
N TRP A 66 14.41 -49.17 29.83
CA TRP A 66 13.60 -49.80 30.88
C TRP A 66 12.69 -50.90 30.31
N LEU A 67 12.08 -50.68 29.13
CA LEU A 67 11.26 -51.67 28.43
C LEU A 67 12.09 -52.83 27.87
N LEU A 68 13.31 -52.57 27.39
CA LEU A 68 14.18 -53.61 26.82
C LEU A 68 14.94 -54.44 27.87
N ARG A 69 15.03 -53.98 29.13
CA ARG A 69 15.73 -54.68 30.23
C ARG A 69 14.84 -55.58 31.11
N ARG A 70 13.54 -55.72 30.84
CA ARG A 70 12.66 -56.64 31.57
C ARG A 70 12.03 -57.68 30.63
N PRO A 71 12.56 -58.93 30.59
CA PRO A 71 12.01 -59.98 29.73
C PRO A 71 10.71 -60.60 30.25
N ASN A 72 10.30 -60.33 31.50
CA ASN A 72 9.15 -61.00 32.13
C ASN A 72 8.18 -60.00 32.77
N LEU A 73 7.39 -59.33 31.92
CA LEU A 73 6.19 -58.58 32.33
C LEU A 73 4.97 -59.13 31.58
N ASN A 74 4.83 -60.46 31.61
CA ASN A 74 3.54 -61.12 31.43
C ASN A 74 2.89 -61.22 32.81
N LEU A 75 2.21 -60.18 33.27
CA LEU A 75 1.13 -60.17 34.26
C LEU A 75 0.94 -58.74 34.76
N ALA A 76 -0.30 -58.25 34.69
CA ALA A 76 -0.78 -56.91 35.03
C ALA A 76 -0.52 -55.80 33.99
N VAL A 77 -1.14 -55.95 32.82
CA VAL A 77 -1.61 -54.80 32.02
C VAL A 77 -3.13 -54.80 32.07
N GLU A 78 -3.69 -54.21 33.11
CA GLU A 78 -5.05 -53.67 33.06
C GLU A 78 -4.99 -52.19 33.45
N ARG A 79 -5.51 -51.35 32.52
CA ARG A 79 -5.87 -49.92 32.65
C ARG A 79 -4.81 -48.85 32.27
N ALA A 80 -4.62 -48.73 30.94
CA ALA A 80 -4.48 -47.52 30.10
C ALA A 80 -3.25 -46.56 30.25
N PRO A 81 -2.87 -45.76 29.21
CA PRO A 81 -3.27 -45.73 27.80
C PRO A 81 -2.05 -45.89 26.86
N ILE A 82 -1.66 -47.12 26.51
CA ILE A 82 -0.64 -47.40 25.46
C ILE A 82 -1.32 -47.81 24.13
N THR A 83 -2.61 -48.13 24.17
CA THR A 83 -3.40 -48.60 23.03
C THR A 83 -3.56 -47.57 21.91
N ALA A 84 -3.46 -46.27 22.18
CA ALA A 84 -3.56 -45.26 21.12
C ALA A 84 -2.34 -45.23 20.19
N TYR A 85 -1.15 -45.60 20.68
CA TYR A 85 0.11 -45.49 19.93
C TYR A 85 0.47 -46.77 19.16
N THR A 86 0.06 -47.93 19.67
CA THR A 86 0.29 -49.22 19.00
C THR A 86 -0.69 -49.46 17.85
N ILE A 87 -1.94 -48.98 17.96
CA ILE A 87 -2.94 -49.12 16.87
C ILE A 87 -2.54 -48.28 15.63
N THR A 88 -1.82 -47.16 15.80
CA THR A 88 -1.36 -46.34 14.67
C THR A 88 -0.19 -46.97 13.93
N LEU A 89 0.73 -47.63 14.62
CA LEU A 89 1.90 -48.25 13.99
C LEU A 89 1.55 -49.55 13.23
N ASP A 90 0.56 -50.31 13.72
CA ASP A 90 0.15 -51.56 13.05
C ASP A 90 -0.70 -51.32 11.78
N ARG A 91 -1.44 -50.21 11.72
CA ARG A 91 -2.14 -49.79 10.48
C ARG A 91 -1.18 -49.32 9.39
N ILE A 92 -0.08 -48.65 9.75
CA ILE A 92 0.97 -48.22 8.80
C ILE A 92 1.68 -49.43 8.17
N ARG A 93 1.78 -50.55 8.92
CA ARG A 93 2.44 -51.78 8.44
C ARG A 93 1.61 -52.59 7.44
N LYS A 94 0.27 -52.55 7.53
CA LYS A 94 -0.62 -53.39 6.72
C LYS A 94 -1.06 -52.77 5.38
N HIS A 95 -0.90 -51.46 5.19
CA HIS A 95 -1.25 -50.78 3.94
C HIS A 95 -0.17 -49.77 3.49
N PRO A 96 1.01 -50.25 3.01
CA PRO A 96 2.08 -49.36 2.55
C PRO A 96 1.75 -48.61 1.25
N GLN A 97 0.64 -48.96 0.57
CA GLN A 97 0.33 -48.46 -0.78
C GLN A 97 -0.52 -47.17 -0.82
N HIS A 98 -1.01 -46.68 0.32
CA HIS A 98 -1.82 -45.44 0.38
C HIS A 98 -1.17 -44.29 1.15
N LEU A 99 0.02 -44.49 1.72
CA LEU A 99 0.88 -43.38 2.11
C LEU A 99 1.64 -42.95 0.85
N THR A 100 0.98 -42.19 0.00
CA THR A 100 1.69 -41.22 -0.83
C THR A 100 2.40 -40.29 0.15
N PHE A 101 3.61 -40.67 0.53
CA PHE A 101 4.60 -39.74 1.04
C PHE A 101 4.76 -38.71 -0.07
N ALA A 102 3.93 -37.67 -0.01
CA ALA A 102 4.20 -36.41 -0.68
C ALA A 102 5.64 -36.13 -0.28
N ARG A 103 6.57 -36.34 -1.23
CA ARG A 103 8.02 -36.33 -0.98
C ARG A 103 8.28 -35.10 -0.14
N ALA A 104 8.50 -35.33 1.16
CA ALA A 104 8.74 -34.25 2.08
C ALA A 104 9.95 -33.55 1.51
N GLU A 105 9.78 -32.31 1.07
CA GLU A 105 10.89 -31.52 0.57
C GLU A 105 11.83 -31.35 1.76
N ASN A 106 12.81 -32.25 1.89
CA ASN A 106 13.79 -32.25 2.97
C ASN A 106 14.59 -30.95 3.02
N ASN A 107 14.52 -30.16 1.94
CA ASN A 107 15.00 -28.81 1.91
C ASN A 107 13.88 -27.83 2.31
N GLN A 108 13.72 -27.65 3.63
CA GLN A 108 12.78 -26.69 4.20
C GLN A 108 12.99 -25.27 3.64
N LEU A 109 14.23 -24.90 3.30
CA LEU A 109 14.52 -23.62 2.65
C LEU A 109 13.91 -23.55 1.25
N LYS A 110 14.01 -24.62 0.45
CA LYS A 110 13.39 -24.67 -0.88
C LYS A 110 11.86 -24.61 -0.80
N TYR A 111 11.26 -25.24 0.22
CA TYR A 111 9.82 -25.13 0.49
C TYR A 111 9.43 -23.70 0.87
N VAL A 112 10.13 -23.09 1.84
CA VAL A 112 9.87 -21.70 2.27
C VAL A 112 10.07 -20.74 1.10
N CYS A 113 11.15 -20.84 0.32
CA CYS A 113 11.38 -19.97 -0.84
C CYS A 113 10.33 -20.16 -1.94
N ARG A 114 9.89 -21.40 -2.22
CA ARG A 114 8.78 -21.60 -3.16
C ARG A 114 7.48 -21.05 -2.61
N ARG A 115 7.19 -21.27 -1.33
CA ARG A 115 5.97 -20.81 -0.70
C ARG A 115 5.90 -19.29 -0.65
N LEU A 116 6.99 -18.62 -0.26
CA LEU A 116 7.17 -17.18 -0.37
C LEU A 116 7.01 -16.74 -1.82
N CYS A 117 7.70 -17.35 -2.78
CA CYS A 117 7.57 -17.00 -4.20
C CYS A 117 6.13 -17.15 -4.70
N TYR A 118 5.37 -18.17 -4.28
CA TYR A 118 3.95 -18.35 -4.61
C TYR A 118 3.03 -17.38 -3.88
N GLU A 119 3.26 -17.12 -2.59
CA GLU A 119 2.51 -16.15 -1.78
C GLU A 119 2.77 -14.72 -2.24
N THR A 120 3.98 -14.46 -2.77
CA THR A 120 4.36 -13.21 -3.40
C THR A 120 4.16 -13.22 -4.91
N ARG A 121 3.67 -14.31 -5.50
CA ARG A 121 3.35 -14.39 -6.93
C ARG A 121 2.09 -13.56 -7.15
N GLY A 122 2.25 -12.38 -7.72
CA GLY A 122 1.16 -11.39 -7.83
C GLY A 122 1.14 -10.36 -6.68
N LEU A 123 1.96 -10.56 -5.63
CA LEU A 123 2.62 -9.43 -4.95
C LEU A 123 3.83 -9.00 -5.80
N ASP A 124 3.58 -8.80 -7.10
CA ASP A 124 4.29 -7.73 -7.78
C ASP A 124 4.03 -6.49 -6.92
N LEU A 125 5.01 -5.60 -6.75
CA LEU A 125 4.80 -4.34 -6.05
C LEU A 125 3.76 -3.53 -6.84
N ARG A 126 2.48 -3.89 -6.67
CA ARG A 126 1.33 -3.00 -6.72
C ARG A 126 1.60 -2.08 -5.56
N CYS A 127 2.51 -1.13 -5.75
CA CYS A 127 2.61 0.02 -4.89
C CYS A 127 1.23 0.65 -4.94
N ASN A 128 0.40 0.30 -3.96
CA ASN A 128 -0.99 0.74 -3.95
C ASN A 128 -1.00 2.26 -3.96
N ARG A 129 0.01 2.88 -3.35
CA ARG A 129 0.25 4.32 -3.35
C ARG A 129 1.72 4.64 -3.10
N ILE A 130 2.35 5.45 -3.96
CA ILE A 130 3.69 6.01 -3.75
C ILE A 130 3.57 7.47 -3.38
N PHE A 131 4.33 7.91 -2.38
CA PHE A 131 4.47 9.32 -2.05
C PHE A 131 5.77 9.85 -2.64
N VAL A 132 5.68 10.96 -3.37
CA VAL A 132 6.83 11.68 -3.91
C VAL A 132 6.86 13.05 -3.25
N THR A 133 7.96 13.35 -2.58
CA THR A 133 8.19 14.63 -1.92
C THR A 133 9.33 15.37 -2.59
N ASP A 134 9.35 16.69 -2.44
CA ASP A 134 10.49 17.48 -2.91
C ASP A 134 11.77 17.05 -2.21
N THR A 135 12.88 17.25 -2.91
CA THR A 135 14.24 17.19 -2.35
C THR A 135 14.90 18.55 -2.56
N ILE A 136 16.02 18.79 -1.89
CA ILE A 136 16.78 20.05 -2.00
C ILE A 136 17.10 20.40 -3.47
N SER A 137 17.30 19.38 -4.32
CA SER A 137 17.72 19.55 -5.71
C SER A 137 16.64 19.23 -6.75
N SER A 138 15.45 18.79 -6.34
CA SER A 138 14.44 18.32 -7.30
C SER A 138 13.02 18.37 -6.76
N SER A 139 12.12 18.96 -7.57
CA SER A 139 10.68 18.98 -7.30
C SER A 139 10.09 17.57 -7.34
N ALA A 140 9.06 17.34 -6.52
CA ALA A 140 8.31 16.09 -6.48
C ALA A 140 7.60 15.83 -7.82
N ILE A 141 7.17 16.89 -8.51
CA ILE A 141 6.57 16.79 -9.85
C ILE A 141 7.59 16.19 -10.82
N ARG A 142 8.80 16.74 -10.91
CA ARG A 142 9.85 16.21 -11.80
C ARG A 142 10.21 14.77 -11.45
N GLN A 143 10.38 14.46 -10.15
CA GLN A 143 10.68 13.10 -9.69
C GLN A 143 9.55 12.12 -10.05
N SER A 144 8.29 12.55 -9.92
CA SER A 144 7.12 11.72 -10.26
C SER A 144 7.09 11.37 -11.75
N VAL A 145 7.38 12.32 -12.64
CA VAL A 145 7.45 12.08 -14.09
C VAL A 145 8.55 11.06 -14.42
N LEU A 146 9.75 11.20 -13.83
CA LEU A 146 10.84 10.24 -14.02
C LEU A 146 10.45 8.83 -13.52
N LEU A 147 9.75 8.76 -12.39
CA LEU A 147 9.27 7.52 -11.82
C LEU A 147 8.22 6.84 -12.72
N LEU A 148 7.24 7.60 -13.21
CA LEU A 148 6.18 7.12 -14.10
C LEU A 148 6.74 6.61 -15.44
N HIS A 149 7.75 7.27 -15.98
CA HIS A 149 8.45 6.78 -17.18
C HIS A 149 9.15 5.44 -16.97
N ARG A 150 9.66 5.17 -15.76
CA ARG A 150 10.42 3.95 -15.46
C ARG A 150 9.54 2.81 -14.95
N CYS A 151 8.33 3.10 -14.47
CA CYS A 151 7.49 2.12 -13.81
C CYS A 151 6.04 2.19 -14.31
N SER A 152 5.72 1.33 -15.28
CA SER A 152 4.37 1.21 -15.86
C SER A 152 3.35 0.50 -14.95
N LEU A 153 3.81 -0.11 -13.85
CA LEU A 153 2.95 -0.86 -12.92
C LEU A 153 2.32 0.03 -11.83
N LEU A 154 2.65 1.32 -11.79
CA LEU A 154 2.14 2.24 -10.78
C LEU A 154 0.65 2.50 -10.94
N ARG A 155 -0.07 2.39 -9.83
CA ARG A 155 -1.51 2.61 -9.77
C ARG A 155 -1.90 3.88 -9.05
N GLN A 156 -1.17 4.27 -8.01
CA GLN A 156 -1.43 5.55 -7.34
C GLN A 156 -0.13 6.25 -6.97
N VAL A 157 -0.07 7.54 -7.26
CA VAL A 157 1.05 8.43 -6.89
C VAL A 157 0.46 9.64 -6.19
N THR A 158 1.00 9.99 -5.03
CA THR A 158 0.70 11.22 -4.31
C THR A 158 1.94 12.11 -4.34
N ILE A 159 1.79 13.32 -4.87
CA ILE A 159 2.85 14.30 -5.03
C ILE A 159 2.63 15.36 -3.96
N VAL A 160 3.63 15.53 -3.09
CA VAL A 160 3.63 16.54 -2.03
C VAL A 160 4.78 17.50 -2.32
N SER A 161 4.42 18.66 -2.89
CA SER A 161 5.38 19.73 -3.15
C SER A 161 5.22 20.86 -2.14
N SER A 162 6.36 21.47 -1.81
CA SER A 162 6.48 22.76 -1.16
C SER A 162 5.97 23.88 -2.08
N ALA A 163 5.67 25.05 -1.49
CA ALA A 163 5.17 26.19 -2.24
C ALA A 163 6.15 26.67 -3.32
N GLU A 164 7.44 26.74 -2.98
CA GLU A 164 8.50 27.19 -3.90
C GLU A 164 8.58 26.31 -5.16
N PHE A 165 8.73 24.99 -4.98
CA PHE A 165 8.82 24.07 -6.11
C PHE A 165 7.50 23.93 -6.87
N PHE A 166 6.35 23.96 -6.19
CA PHE A 166 5.05 23.88 -6.85
C PHE A 166 4.85 25.06 -7.81
N THR A 167 5.07 26.29 -7.33
CA THR A 167 4.94 27.49 -8.16
C THR A 167 5.94 27.50 -9.31
N ALA A 168 7.17 27.05 -9.07
CA ALA A 168 8.20 26.98 -10.12
C ALA A 168 7.88 25.94 -11.22
N GLU A 169 7.19 24.85 -10.90
CA GLU A 169 6.88 23.76 -11.84
C GLU A 169 5.49 23.85 -12.47
N TYR A 170 4.58 24.62 -11.88
CA TYR A 170 3.23 24.78 -12.41
C TYR A 170 3.27 25.47 -13.78
N GLY A 171 2.53 24.93 -14.75
CA GLY A 171 2.57 25.41 -16.14
C GLY A 171 3.89 25.11 -16.88
N GLN A 172 4.85 24.43 -16.24
CA GLN A 172 6.11 24.04 -16.88
C GLN A 172 6.00 22.67 -17.57
N ARG A 173 7.05 22.35 -18.34
CA ARG A 173 7.18 21.10 -19.10
C ARG A 173 6.93 19.84 -18.28
N ASN A 174 7.39 19.79 -17.02
CA ASN A 174 7.21 18.60 -16.18
C ASN A 174 5.74 18.39 -15.81
N PHE A 175 5.01 19.46 -15.53
CA PHE A 175 3.58 19.36 -15.23
C PHE A 175 2.79 18.93 -16.47
N THR A 176 3.09 19.50 -17.64
CA THR A 176 2.52 19.06 -18.92
C THR A 176 2.83 17.58 -19.21
N ALA A 177 4.04 17.13 -18.92
CA ALA A 177 4.42 15.72 -19.05
C ALA A 177 3.65 14.81 -18.08
N LEU A 178 3.41 15.27 -16.85
CA LEU A 178 2.59 14.56 -15.87
C LEU A 178 1.14 14.41 -16.35
N VAL A 179 0.55 15.49 -16.88
CA VAL A 179 -0.79 15.47 -17.49
C VAL A 179 -0.84 14.47 -18.65
N ALA A 180 0.14 14.53 -19.57
CA ALA A 180 0.22 13.61 -20.70
C ALA A 180 0.32 12.13 -20.27
N HIS A 181 1.10 11.84 -19.22
CA HIS A 181 1.20 10.50 -18.63
C HIS A 181 -0.11 10.00 -18.05
N CYS A 182 -0.83 10.86 -17.33
CA CYS A 182 -2.13 10.51 -16.76
C CYS A 182 -3.15 10.23 -17.88
N SER A 183 -3.16 11.05 -18.94
CA SER A 183 -4.01 10.83 -20.11
C SER A 183 -3.70 9.52 -20.84
N ALA A 184 -2.41 9.14 -20.93
CA ALA A 184 -1.99 7.88 -21.55
C ALA A 184 -2.30 6.64 -20.69
N ASN A 185 -2.46 6.80 -19.37
CA ASN A 185 -2.61 5.69 -18.42
C ASN A 185 -3.83 5.89 -17.49
N PRO A 186 -5.06 5.60 -17.95
CA PRO A 186 -6.28 5.88 -17.17
C PRO A 186 -6.39 5.05 -15.87
N THR A 187 -5.62 3.98 -15.72
CA THR A 187 -5.58 3.15 -14.50
C THR A 187 -4.69 3.72 -13.40
N LEU A 188 -3.79 4.65 -13.74
CA LEU A 188 -2.94 5.36 -12.81
C LEU A 188 -3.71 6.53 -12.21
N THR A 189 -3.80 6.64 -10.90
CA THR A 189 -4.32 7.82 -10.20
C THR A 189 -3.17 8.66 -9.66
N VAL A 190 -3.09 9.93 -10.06
CA VAL A 190 -2.12 10.88 -9.52
C VAL A 190 -2.86 11.91 -8.68
N ARG A 191 -2.41 12.10 -7.44
CA ARG A 191 -2.94 13.10 -6.51
C ARG A 191 -1.86 14.13 -6.21
N VAL A 192 -2.14 15.40 -6.45
CA VAL A 192 -1.21 16.50 -6.21
C VAL A 192 -1.71 17.33 -5.03
N ASN A 193 -0.97 17.31 -3.93
CA ASN A 193 -1.29 18.12 -2.75
C ASN A 193 -0.82 19.56 -2.98
N ILE A 194 -1.74 20.52 -2.91
CA ILE A 194 -1.43 21.94 -3.15
C ILE A 194 -0.94 22.57 -1.83
N PRO A 195 0.30 23.09 -1.77
CA PRO A 195 0.96 23.50 -0.52
C PRO A 195 0.26 24.65 0.22
N TYR A 196 -0.40 25.54 -0.51
CA TYR A 196 -1.12 26.69 0.05
C TYR A 196 -2.61 26.40 0.28
N TRP A 197 -3.09 25.19 -0.03
CA TRP A 197 -4.48 24.80 0.19
C TRP A 197 -4.63 23.94 1.44
N SER A 198 -4.78 24.60 2.59
CA SER A 198 -4.83 23.95 3.90
C SER A 198 -6.20 24.11 4.55
N GLN A 199 -6.73 23.04 5.17
CA GLN A 199 -7.98 23.10 5.93
C GLN A 199 -7.93 24.02 7.17
N ALA A 200 -6.73 24.36 7.65
CA ALA A 200 -6.53 25.34 8.70
C ALA A 200 -6.75 26.78 8.21
N SER A 201 -6.74 27.02 6.90
CA SER A 201 -6.95 28.33 6.32
C SER A 201 -8.43 28.73 6.34
N SER A 202 -8.71 29.96 6.74
CA SER A 202 -10.04 30.57 6.67
C SER A 202 -10.56 30.74 5.23
N TYR A 203 -9.67 30.59 4.25
CA TYR A 203 -9.95 30.67 2.81
C TYR A 203 -10.01 29.30 2.13
N PHE A 204 -9.95 28.19 2.87
CA PHE A 204 -9.90 26.84 2.31
C PHE A 204 -10.96 26.57 1.23
N LEU A 205 -12.23 26.88 1.51
CA LEU A 205 -13.33 26.66 0.56
C LEU A 205 -13.28 27.62 -0.64
N LEU A 206 -12.89 28.87 -0.40
CA LEU A 206 -12.78 29.88 -1.46
C LEU A 206 -11.68 29.52 -2.44
N LEU A 207 -10.53 29.10 -1.92
CA LEU A 207 -9.41 28.64 -2.73
C LEU A 207 -9.77 27.35 -3.49
N GLY A 208 -10.46 26.39 -2.87
CA GLY A 208 -10.90 25.17 -3.54
C GLY A 208 -11.89 25.44 -4.68
N LEU A 209 -12.87 26.34 -4.48
CA LEU A 209 -13.79 26.76 -5.53
C LEU A 209 -13.08 27.51 -6.65
N TYR A 210 -12.12 28.36 -6.30
CA TYR A 210 -11.28 29.06 -7.26
C TYR A 210 -10.50 28.06 -8.13
N LEU A 211 -9.78 27.14 -7.50
CA LEU A 211 -9.02 26.10 -8.19
C LEU A 211 -9.93 25.26 -9.09
N LEU A 212 -11.10 24.85 -8.61
CA LEU A 212 -12.06 24.10 -9.41
C LEU A 212 -12.54 24.88 -10.64
N SER A 213 -12.84 26.16 -10.48
CA SER A 213 -13.27 27.03 -11.59
C SER A 213 -12.20 27.17 -12.65
N ALA A 214 -10.95 27.30 -12.21
CA ALA A 214 -9.79 27.46 -13.06
C ALA A 214 -9.44 26.15 -13.79
N LEU A 215 -9.48 25.01 -13.11
CA LEU A 215 -9.29 23.68 -13.70
C LEU A 215 -10.36 23.34 -14.74
N ARG A 216 -11.59 23.86 -14.58
CA ARG A 216 -12.68 23.67 -15.54
C ARG A 216 -12.69 24.71 -16.67
N GLY A 217 -11.78 25.69 -16.66
CA GLY A 217 -11.80 26.81 -17.61
C GLY A 217 -13.09 27.66 -17.53
N ASN A 218 -13.84 27.57 -16.43
CA ASN A 218 -15.10 28.27 -16.26
C ASN A 218 -14.97 29.31 -15.14
N GLY A 219 -14.58 30.54 -15.51
CA GLY A 219 -14.40 31.65 -14.57
C GLY A 219 -15.70 32.26 -14.03
N VAL A 220 -16.87 31.84 -14.51
CA VAL A 220 -18.17 32.44 -14.14
C VAL A 220 -18.47 32.40 -12.63
N PRO A 221 -18.27 31.26 -11.92
CA PRO A 221 -18.55 31.18 -10.48
C PRO A 221 -17.65 32.12 -9.67
N MET A 222 -16.37 32.22 -10.05
CA MET A 222 -15.42 33.11 -9.38
C MET A 222 -15.68 34.58 -9.68
N ALA A 223 -16.09 34.93 -10.89
CA ALA A 223 -16.50 36.29 -11.22
C ALA A 223 -17.72 36.74 -10.39
N GLN A 224 -18.68 35.85 -10.14
CA GLN A 224 -19.83 36.13 -9.26
C GLN A 224 -19.39 36.30 -7.80
N LEU A 225 -18.46 35.46 -7.34
CA LEU A 225 -17.97 35.53 -5.97
C LEU A 225 -17.09 36.78 -5.73
N ALA A 226 -16.21 37.12 -6.67
CA ALA A 226 -15.39 38.33 -6.63
C ALA A 226 -16.24 39.62 -6.67
N ARG A 227 -17.38 39.62 -7.36
CA ARG A 227 -18.32 40.77 -7.33
C ARG A 227 -19.00 40.93 -5.97
N SER A 228 -19.16 39.86 -5.21
CA SER A 228 -19.81 39.88 -3.89
C SER A 228 -18.82 40.03 -2.74
N THR A 229 -17.53 39.78 -2.97
CA THR A 229 -16.49 39.85 -1.94
C THR A 229 -15.35 40.76 -2.40
N SER A 230 -15.05 41.82 -1.65
CA SER A 230 -13.96 42.78 -1.88
C SER A 230 -12.56 42.15 -1.67
N VAL A 231 -12.27 41.03 -2.32
CA VAL A 231 -11.05 40.25 -2.09
C VAL A 231 -10.07 40.52 -3.22
N THR A 232 -9.28 41.59 -3.07
CA THR A 232 -8.11 41.90 -3.92
C THR A 232 -7.06 40.78 -3.89
N TYR A 233 -7.03 39.95 -2.85
CA TYR A 233 -6.02 38.91 -2.65
C TYR A 233 -6.10 37.72 -3.63
N LEU A 234 -7.24 37.47 -4.27
CA LEU A 234 -7.38 36.34 -5.21
C LEU A 234 -6.87 36.65 -6.62
N ALA A 235 -6.72 37.94 -6.96
CA ALA A 235 -6.41 38.36 -8.32
C ALA A 235 -4.92 38.19 -8.67
N ASP A 236 -4.01 38.48 -7.73
CA ASP A 236 -2.61 38.74 -8.09
C ASP A 236 -1.69 37.51 -8.08
N SER A 237 -2.02 36.44 -7.34
CA SER A 237 -1.08 35.31 -7.17
C SER A 237 -1.48 34.03 -7.88
N VAL A 238 -2.74 33.86 -8.25
CA VAL A 238 -3.25 32.58 -8.77
C VAL A 238 -3.78 32.69 -10.21
N SER A 239 -4.09 33.90 -10.67
CA SER A 239 -4.53 34.14 -12.06
C SER A 239 -3.44 33.84 -13.10
N GLU A 240 -2.16 34.06 -12.76
CA GLU A 240 -1.04 33.65 -13.61
C GLU A 240 -0.82 32.14 -13.64
N LEU A 241 -1.09 31.45 -12.52
CA LEU A 241 -0.86 30.02 -12.42
C LEU A 241 -1.76 29.26 -13.40
N LEU A 242 -3.03 29.63 -13.56
CA LEU A 242 -4.02 28.78 -14.25
C LEU A 242 -4.46 29.26 -15.65
N ALA A 243 -4.11 30.48 -16.06
CA ALA A 243 -4.54 31.03 -17.35
C ALA A 243 -3.84 30.43 -18.59
N THR A 244 -2.77 29.65 -18.42
CA THR A 244 -1.87 29.25 -19.51
C THR A 244 -2.11 27.85 -20.06
N THR A 245 -2.87 26.99 -19.37
CA THR A 245 -3.10 25.61 -19.82
C THR A 245 -4.47 25.46 -20.46
N THR A 246 -4.53 25.47 -21.79
CA THR A 246 -5.72 25.07 -22.58
C THR A 246 -5.97 23.55 -22.56
N THR A 247 -5.16 22.81 -21.80
CA THR A 247 -5.19 21.35 -21.76
C THR A 247 -6.23 20.87 -20.77
N GLU A 248 -7.16 20.03 -21.22
CA GLU A 248 -8.11 19.35 -20.35
C GLU A 248 -7.36 18.42 -19.39
N PHE A 249 -7.67 18.53 -18.10
CA PHE A 249 -7.09 17.66 -17.07
C PHE A 249 -7.77 16.28 -17.09
N PRO A 250 -7.01 15.17 -17.14
CA PRO A 250 -7.59 13.85 -17.15
C PRO A 250 -8.17 13.51 -15.76
N PRO A 251 -9.26 12.72 -15.68
CA PRO A 251 -10.01 12.49 -14.43
C PRO A 251 -9.25 11.65 -13.39
N ASN A 252 -8.10 11.12 -13.75
CA ASN A 252 -7.22 10.39 -12.86
C ASN A 252 -6.10 11.27 -12.27
N LEU A 253 -5.98 12.54 -12.69
CA LEU A 253 -5.14 13.55 -12.08
C LEU A 253 -6.00 14.43 -11.17
N ARG A 254 -5.78 14.34 -9.87
CA ARG A 254 -6.58 14.98 -8.82
C ARG A 254 -5.74 15.98 -8.05
N PHE A 255 -6.33 17.12 -7.71
CA PHE A 255 -5.73 18.08 -6.82
C PHE A 255 -6.37 17.95 -5.45
N ALA A 256 -5.54 18.03 -4.41
CA ALA A 256 -5.97 17.80 -3.05
C ALA A 256 -5.44 18.87 -2.10
N PRO A 257 -6.11 19.05 -0.95
CA PRO A 257 -5.55 19.80 0.16
C PRO A 257 -4.16 19.31 0.54
N ARG A 258 -3.38 20.18 1.18
CA ARG A 258 -2.05 19.88 1.70
C ARG A 258 -2.10 18.69 2.65
N GLU A 259 -3.09 18.66 3.54
CA GLU A 259 -3.27 17.58 4.51
C GLU A 259 -3.83 16.31 3.85
N GLU A 260 -3.47 15.15 4.38
CA GLU A 260 -3.98 13.87 3.86
C GLU A 260 -5.38 13.53 4.39
N THR A 261 -5.70 14.01 5.60
CA THR A 261 -6.93 13.67 6.32
C THR A 261 -7.71 14.93 6.67
N PHE A 262 -9.03 14.83 6.53
CA PHE A 262 -9.93 15.91 6.94
C PHE A 262 -10.15 15.87 8.46
N GLU A 263 -9.88 16.99 9.11
CA GLU A 263 -10.07 17.18 10.55
C GLU A 263 -11.14 18.25 10.78
N LEU A 264 -12.34 17.79 11.17
CA LEU A 264 -13.52 18.65 11.30
C LEU A 264 -13.27 19.85 12.23
N ASP A 265 -12.57 19.65 13.34
CA ASP A 265 -12.31 20.71 14.33
C ASP A 265 -11.31 21.76 13.82
N VAL A 266 -10.32 21.36 13.02
CA VAL A 266 -9.38 22.29 12.37
C VAL A 266 -10.13 23.13 11.34
N PHE A 267 -10.92 22.46 10.49
CA PHE A 267 -11.72 23.11 9.46
C PHE A 267 -12.74 24.10 10.04
N GLN A 268 -13.49 23.70 11.07
CA GLN A 268 -14.47 24.60 11.72
C GLN A 268 -13.80 25.81 12.36
N ARG A 269 -12.61 25.65 12.97
CA ARG A 269 -11.84 26.79 13.49
C ARG A 269 -11.45 27.75 12.38
N GLY A 270 -10.95 27.24 11.25
CA GLY A 270 -10.63 28.06 10.08
C GLY A 270 -11.85 28.80 9.55
N LEU A 271 -13.00 28.12 9.41
CA LEU A 271 -14.25 28.74 8.95
C LEU A 271 -14.72 29.88 9.86
N ARG A 272 -14.68 29.69 11.19
CA ARG A 272 -15.12 30.71 12.16
C ARG A 272 -14.26 31.98 12.12
N GLN A 273 -13.02 31.88 11.65
CA GLN A 273 -12.12 33.02 11.53
C GLN A 273 -12.43 33.91 10.33
N SER A 274 -13.14 33.41 9.30
CA SER A 274 -13.47 34.23 8.13
C SER A 274 -14.85 34.89 8.26
N PRO A 275 -14.92 36.23 8.17
CA PRO A 275 -16.18 36.97 8.27
C PRO A 275 -17.16 36.63 7.14
N LEU A 276 -16.66 36.13 6.01
CA LEU A 276 -17.48 35.76 4.86
C LEU A 276 -18.46 34.62 5.21
N TRP A 277 -18.08 33.71 6.10
CA TRP A 277 -18.96 32.59 6.51
C TRP A 277 -20.06 32.98 7.49
N SER A 278 -20.03 34.21 8.00
CA SER A 278 -21.13 34.77 8.78
C SER A 278 -22.27 35.29 7.88
N LEU A 279 -22.01 35.54 6.60
CA LEU A 279 -22.99 36.07 5.66
C LEU A 279 -23.98 34.97 5.22
N PRO A 280 -25.30 35.19 5.33
CA PRO A 280 -26.31 34.21 4.91
C PRO A 280 -26.22 33.83 3.43
N CYS A 281 -25.88 34.79 2.56
CA CYS A 281 -25.77 34.58 1.12
C CYS A 281 -24.64 33.60 0.75
N THR A 282 -23.50 33.64 1.45
CA THR A 282 -22.38 32.73 1.22
C THR A 282 -22.77 31.30 1.54
N ARG A 283 -23.50 31.09 2.65
CA ARG A 283 -23.99 29.76 3.06
C ARG A 283 -25.02 29.21 2.07
N SER A 284 -25.93 30.04 1.57
CA SER A 284 -26.93 29.58 0.61
C SER A 284 -26.33 29.17 -0.74
N VAL A 285 -25.25 29.83 -1.18
CA VAL A 285 -24.58 29.51 -2.45
C VAL A 285 -23.75 28.23 -2.34
N ILE A 286 -23.02 28.06 -1.24
CA ILE A 286 -22.06 26.95 -1.08
C ILE A 286 -22.74 25.68 -0.55
N GLY A 287 -23.85 25.83 0.18
CA GLY A 287 -24.56 24.70 0.79
C GLY A 287 -23.80 24.14 1.99
N ASP A 288 -23.71 22.81 2.07
CA ASP A 288 -23.00 22.12 3.14
C ASP A 288 -21.48 22.18 2.93
N ALA A 289 -20.88 23.23 3.46
CA ALA A 289 -19.45 23.47 3.51
C ALA A 289 -18.63 22.28 4.04
N THR A 290 -19.16 21.54 5.02
CA THR A 290 -18.44 20.42 5.64
C THR A 290 -18.41 19.23 4.71
N LYS A 291 -19.56 18.89 4.13
CA LYS A 291 -19.67 17.82 3.14
C LYS A 291 -18.78 18.10 1.93
N LEU A 292 -18.79 19.33 1.42
CA LEU A 292 -17.95 19.74 0.30
C LEU A 292 -16.45 19.55 0.61
N ALA A 293 -16.01 19.98 1.79
CA ALA A 293 -14.62 19.79 2.21
C ALA A 293 -14.25 18.29 2.30
N GLN A 294 -15.11 17.47 2.90
CA GLN A 294 -14.90 16.02 2.99
C GLN A 294 -14.78 15.37 1.60
N GLU A 295 -15.60 15.78 0.65
CA GLU A 295 -15.56 15.29 -0.73
C GLU A 295 -14.23 15.66 -1.40
N TRP A 296 -13.71 16.88 -1.23
CA TRP A 296 -12.39 17.25 -1.76
C TRP A 296 -11.23 16.49 -1.12
N PHE A 297 -11.31 16.16 0.18
CA PHE A 297 -10.33 15.30 0.80
C PHE A 297 -10.40 13.86 0.28
N ARG A 298 -11.60 13.33 0.03
CA ARG A 298 -11.79 11.96 -0.44
C ARG A 298 -11.40 11.82 -1.92
N ASP A 299 -11.96 12.67 -2.77
CA ASP A 299 -11.98 12.49 -4.22
C ASP A 299 -10.99 13.44 -4.94
N GLY A 300 -10.56 14.52 -4.28
CA GLY A 300 -9.85 15.62 -4.91
C GLY A 300 -10.79 16.52 -5.73
N LEU A 301 -10.22 17.56 -6.37
CA LEU A 301 -10.92 18.40 -7.35
C LEU A 301 -11.14 17.68 -8.70
#